data_AF-A0A6L9W2S6-F1
#
_entry.id   AF-A0A6L9W2S6-F1
#
_cell.length_a   1.000
_cell.length_b   1.000
_cell.length_c   1.000
_cell.angle_alpha   90.00
_cell.angle_beta   90.00
_cell.angle_gamma   90.00
#
_symmetry.space_group_name_H-M   'P 1'
#
loop_
_entity.id
_entity.type
_entity.pdbx_description
1 polymer ?
#
loop_
_entity_poly.entity_id
_entity_poly.type
_entity_poly.pdbx_seq_one_letter_code
_entity_poly.pdbx_strand_id
1 'polypeptide(L)'
;MHRSILLRRSGLSVAAAVVLLTGCGGSDGEDSAPETPMTAAESTAVAAGSEFCTQAASIQERLEATAGGVSDPTELPQVMQRAADEIRAIDAPAEIEADWSALADGAQRLSETLSGIDFSDPNALATLEQELTPLQQDLETASTNVETYLRDDCGIDVSAGSATPGG
;
A
#
# COMPACT_ATOMS: atom_id res chain seq x y z
N MET A 1 37.66 21.10 -37.25
CA MET A 1 37.21 20.02 -38.14
C MET A 1 35.69 20.00 -38.13
N HIS A 2 35.08 19.83 -39.32
CA HIS A 2 33.66 19.95 -39.66
C HIS A 2 32.73 19.14 -38.74
N ARG A 3 31.68 19.71 -38.12
CA ARG A 3 30.36 20.18 -38.63
C ARG A 3 29.37 19.03 -38.88
N SER A 4 28.30 18.97 -38.08
CA SER A 4 26.95 18.53 -38.48
C SER A 4 25.91 19.09 -37.50
N ILE A 5 25.23 20.14 -37.95
CA ILE A 5 24.09 20.83 -37.33
C ILE A 5 22.90 20.56 -38.24
N LEU A 6 21.77 20.04 -37.74
CA LEU A 6 20.38 20.22 -38.24
C LEU A 6 19.42 19.69 -37.14
N LEU A 7 18.88 20.47 -36.19
CA LEU A 7 17.72 21.38 -36.23
C LEU A 7 16.40 20.83 -36.85
N ARG A 8 15.36 20.67 -36.00
CA ARG A 8 13.93 21.06 -36.15
C ARG A 8 13.12 20.38 -35.02
N ARG A 9 12.63 21.04 -33.96
CA ARG A 9 11.77 22.22 -33.75
C ARG A 9 10.28 21.98 -34.12
N SER A 10 9.45 21.98 -33.06
CA SER A 10 8.05 22.42 -32.96
C SER A 10 6.90 21.43 -33.17
N GLY A 11 5.99 21.40 -32.19
CA GLY A 11 4.59 21.04 -32.41
C GLY A 11 3.74 20.87 -31.14
N LEU A 12 3.30 21.95 -30.50
CA LEU A 12 2.07 21.94 -29.69
C LEU A 12 0.88 21.67 -30.61
N SER A 13 -0.07 20.82 -30.22
CA SER A 13 -1.43 20.82 -30.78
C SER A 13 -2.45 20.26 -29.79
N VAL A 14 -3.38 21.13 -29.40
CA VAL A 14 -4.66 20.85 -28.75
C VAL A 14 -5.68 20.49 -29.82
N ALA A 15 -6.44 19.40 -29.66
CA ALA A 15 -7.76 19.24 -30.28
C ALA A 15 -8.56 18.12 -29.60
N ALA A 16 -9.82 18.42 -29.25
CA ALA A 16 -10.86 17.48 -28.85
C ALA A 16 -11.61 16.96 -30.10
N ALA A 17 -12.12 15.71 -30.05
CA ALA A 17 -13.42 15.23 -30.57
C ALA A 17 -13.41 13.77 -31.14
N VAL A 18 -14.06 12.83 -30.43
CA VAL A 18 -15.35 12.16 -30.79
C VAL A 18 -15.42 11.24 -32.05
N VAL A 19 -15.59 9.92 -31.78
CA VAL A 19 -16.29 8.79 -32.48
C VAL A 19 -15.76 8.12 -33.79
N LEU A 20 -15.69 6.76 -33.80
CA LEU A 20 -16.56 5.80 -34.55
C LEU A 20 -15.85 4.49 -34.97
N LEU A 21 -16.62 3.40 -34.84
CA LEU A 21 -16.36 2.01 -35.22
C LEU A 21 -15.91 1.80 -36.67
N THR A 22 -14.87 0.98 -36.87
CA THR A 22 -14.72 -0.05 -37.93
C THR A 22 -13.81 -1.15 -37.36
N GLY A 23 -14.03 -2.46 -37.48
CA GLY A 23 -14.73 -3.20 -38.51
C GLY A 23 -13.70 -3.92 -39.39
N CYS A 24 -13.42 -5.18 -39.07
CA CYS A 24 -12.97 -6.27 -39.95
C CYS A 24 -11.55 -6.22 -40.60
N GLY A 25 -10.78 -7.31 -40.43
CA GLY A 25 -10.13 -7.92 -41.59
C GLY A 25 -8.72 -8.51 -41.39
N GLY A 26 -8.62 -9.85 -41.37
CA GLY A 26 -7.53 -10.57 -42.05
C GLY A 26 -6.59 -11.40 -41.16
N SER A 27 -6.89 -12.69 -41.02
CA SER A 27 -5.99 -13.74 -40.52
C SER A 27 -5.15 -14.32 -41.67
N ASP A 28 -3.87 -14.68 -41.42
CA ASP A 28 -3.26 -16.01 -41.69
C ASP A 28 -1.75 -16.00 -41.36
N GLY A 29 -1.26 -17.04 -40.66
CA GLY A 29 0.18 -17.32 -40.55
C GLY A 29 0.74 -17.84 -39.20
N GLU A 30 0.23 -18.97 -38.71
CA GLU A 30 0.96 -20.09 -38.08
C GLU A 30 1.83 -19.93 -36.80
N ASP A 31 1.26 -20.49 -35.72
CA ASP A 31 1.81 -21.56 -34.86
C ASP A 31 2.22 -21.23 -33.42
N SER A 32 1.70 -22.11 -32.54
CA SER A 32 1.95 -22.29 -31.10
C SER A 32 1.13 -21.44 -30.11
N ALA A 33 -0.05 -21.97 -29.77
CA ALA A 33 -0.55 -21.89 -28.40
C ALA A 33 0.36 -22.73 -27.47
N PRO A 34 0.57 -22.30 -26.22
CA PRO A 34 -0.41 -22.70 -25.23
C PRO A 34 -1.06 -21.51 -24.54
N GLU A 35 -2.37 -21.70 -24.34
CA GLU A 35 -3.19 -21.19 -23.25
C GLU A 35 -2.36 -20.69 -22.04
N THR A 36 -2.29 -19.39 -21.86
CA THR A 36 -2.13 -18.79 -20.53
C THR A 36 -3.41 -18.02 -20.22
N PRO A 37 -4.05 -18.28 -19.07
CA PRO A 37 -5.33 -17.69 -18.75
C PRO A 37 -5.23 -16.17 -18.73
N MET A 38 -6.28 -15.56 -19.28
CA MET A 38 -6.71 -14.22 -18.91
C MET A 38 -6.73 -14.15 -17.39
N THR A 39 -5.75 -13.46 -16.81
CA THR A 39 -5.83 -13.01 -15.42
C THR A 39 -5.71 -11.51 -15.47
N ALA A 40 -6.87 -10.86 -15.57
CA ALA A 40 -7.03 -9.56 -14.97
C ALA A 40 -6.83 -9.76 -13.45
N ALA A 41 -5.60 -9.51 -13.01
CA ALA A 41 -5.22 -9.29 -11.63
C ALA A 41 -3.96 -8.43 -11.69
N GLU A 42 -4.14 -7.17 -12.05
CA GLU A 42 -3.14 -6.14 -11.74
C GLU A 42 -3.33 -5.85 -10.25
N SER A 43 -2.75 -6.66 -9.37
CA SER A 43 -2.57 -6.38 -7.95
C SER A 43 -1.55 -7.36 -7.39
N THR A 44 -0.57 -6.82 -6.69
CA THR A 44 0.59 -7.47 -6.05
C THR A 44 1.69 -7.96 -7.00
N ALA A 45 2.75 -7.15 -7.10
CA ALA A 45 4.04 -7.63 -7.55
C ALA A 45 4.41 -8.84 -6.69
N VAL A 46 4.78 -9.96 -7.34
CA VAL A 46 5.26 -11.17 -6.66
C VAL A 46 6.40 -10.78 -5.73
N ALA A 47 6.16 -10.92 -4.43
CA ALA A 47 7.15 -10.74 -3.38
C ALA A 47 8.43 -11.49 -3.75
N ALA A 48 9.56 -10.79 -3.83
CA ALA A 48 10.84 -11.42 -4.11
C ALA A 48 11.29 -12.28 -2.91
N GLY A 49 10.94 -13.57 -2.92
CA GLY A 49 11.80 -14.67 -2.46
C GLY A 49 11.89 -15.01 -0.97
N SER A 50 11.37 -14.21 -0.01
CA SER A 50 11.43 -14.56 1.43
C SER A 50 10.06 -14.87 2.06
N GLU A 51 10.07 -15.72 3.09
CA GLU A 51 8.87 -16.06 3.88
C GLU A 51 8.28 -14.80 4.55
N PHE A 52 9.14 -13.90 5.02
CA PHE A 52 8.75 -12.59 5.53
C PHE A 52 7.96 -11.79 4.49
N CYS A 53 8.50 -11.62 3.28
CA CYS A 53 7.84 -10.83 2.23
C CYS A 53 6.47 -11.40 1.84
N THR A 54 6.34 -12.73 1.82
CA THR A 54 5.06 -13.41 1.54
C THR A 54 4.03 -13.14 2.63
N GLN A 55 4.44 -13.25 3.90
CA GLN A 55 3.55 -13.00 5.03
C GLN A 55 3.18 -11.52 5.17
N ALA A 56 4.14 -10.61 4.93
CA ALA A 56 3.92 -9.17 4.94
C ALA A 56 2.92 -8.73 3.87
N ALA A 57 3.01 -9.27 2.64
CA ALA A 57 2.02 -9.02 1.60
C ALA A 57 0.61 -9.48 2.03
N SER A 58 0.50 -10.66 2.63
CA SER A 58 -0.79 -11.19 3.10
C SER A 58 -1.40 -10.36 4.24
N ILE A 59 -0.57 -9.79 5.14
CA ILE A 59 -1.05 -8.87 6.16
C ILE A 59 -1.61 -7.59 5.51
N GLN A 60 -0.92 -7.01 4.52
CA GLN A 60 -1.40 -5.81 3.85
C GLN A 60 -2.78 -6.02 3.22
N GLU A 61 -2.96 -7.11 2.45
CA GLU A 61 -4.25 -7.44 1.84
C GLU A 61 -5.37 -7.58 2.89
N ARG A 62 -5.07 -8.21 4.04
CA ARG A 62 -6.05 -8.36 5.14
C ARG A 62 -6.36 -7.03 5.81
N LEU A 63 -5.35 -6.18 6.03
CA LEU A 63 -5.54 -4.87 6.64
C LEU A 63 -6.36 -3.96 5.73
N GLU A 64 -6.10 -3.96 4.42
CA GLU A 64 -6.91 -3.21 3.44
C GLU A 64 -8.37 -3.70 3.42
N ALA A 65 -8.58 -5.02 3.39
CA ALA A 65 -9.91 -5.61 3.46
C ALA A 65 -10.64 -5.26 4.78
N THR A 66 -9.90 -5.26 5.89
CA THR A 66 -10.45 -4.92 7.21
C THR A 66 -10.77 -3.43 7.31
N ALA A 67 -9.86 -2.54 6.88
CA ALA A 67 -10.06 -1.10 6.89
C ALA A 67 -11.25 -0.68 6.03
N GLY A 68 -11.47 -1.34 4.89
CA GLY A 68 -12.67 -1.13 4.06
C GLY A 68 -13.97 -1.68 4.66
N GLY A 69 -13.89 -2.54 5.67
CA GLY A 69 -15.03 -3.21 6.31
C GLY A 69 -15.45 -2.63 7.67
N VAL A 70 -14.56 -1.93 8.37
CA VAL A 70 -14.88 -1.32 9.68
C VAL A 70 -15.87 -0.18 9.49
N SER A 71 -17.09 -0.36 9.98
CA SER A 71 -18.14 0.66 9.96
C SER A 71 -18.42 1.25 11.35
N ASP A 72 -17.99 0.55 12.40
CA ASP A 72 -18.23 0.93 13.80
C ASP A 72 -16.89 1.20 14.51
N PRO A 73 -16.68 2.41 15.07
CA PRO A 73 -15.43 2.77 15.74
C PRO A 73 -15.16 1.96 17.02
N THR A 74 -16.18 1.33 17.61
CA THR A 74 -16.01 0.45 18.78
C THR A 74 -15.35 -0.88 18.44
N GLU A 75 -15.29 -1.25 17.15
CA GLU A 75 -14.57 -2.43 16.67
C GLU A 75 -13.07 -2.17 16.46
N LEU A 76 -12.67 -0.89 16.36
CA LEU A 76 -11.28 -0.50 16.09
C LEU A 76 -10.26 -1.05 17.10
N PRO A 77 -10.51 -1.05 18.43
CA PRO A 77 -9.57 -1.63 19.37
C PRO A 77 -9.26 -3.10 19.05
N GLN A 78 -10.29 -3.90 18.79
CA GLN A 78 -10.12 -5.32 18.48
C GLN A 78 -9.38 -5.54 17.16
N VAL A 79 -9.64 -4.70 16.16
CA VAL A 79 -8.93 -4.72 14.88
C VAL A 79 -7.45 -4.41 15.08
N MET A 80 -7.12 -3.38 15.86
CA MET A 80 -5.73 -2.99 16.14
C MET A 80 -5.00 -4.04 16.98
N GLN A 81 -5.68 -4.66 17.95
CA GLN A 81 -5.11 -5.79 18.70
C GLN A 81 -4.77 -6.96 17.78
N ARG A 82 -5.70 -7.34 16.89
CA ARG A 82 -5.46 -8.41 15.92
C ARG A 82 -4.29 -8.08 14.99
N ALA A 83 -4.21 -6.84 14.51
CA ALA A 83 -3.09 -6.39 13.69
C ALA A 83 -1.76 -6.52 14.44
N ALA A 84 -1.70 -6.09 15.71
CA ALA A 84 -0.51 -6.24 16.54
C ALA A 84 -0.08 -7.71 16.70
N ASP A 85 -1.04 -8.60 16.95
CA ASP A 85 -0.78 -10.04 17.09
C ASP A 85 -0.30 -10.67 15.77
N GLU A 86 -0.90 -10.30 14.64
CA GLU A 86 -0.48 -10.76 13.32
C GLU A 86 0.92 -10.29 12.94
N ILE A 87 1.25 -9.03 13.23
CA ILE A 87 2.59 -8.47 12.99
C ILE A 87 3.63 -9.21 13.84
N ARG A 88 3.36 -9.46 15.14
CA ARG A 88 4.30 -10.19 16.02
C ARG A 88 4.48 -11.66 15.67
N ALA A 89 3.51 -12.26 14.99
CA ALA A 89 3.60 -13.65 14.58
C ALA A 89 4.61 -13.87 13.45
N ILE A 90 5.05 -12.80 12.77
CA ILE A 90 6.04 -12.85 11.70
C ILE A 90 7.43 -12.57 12.26
N ASP A 91 8.35 -13.51 12.04
CA ASP A 91 9.78 -13.29 12.27
C ASP A 91 10.33 -12.33 11.20
N ALA A 92 10.59 -11.08 11.61
CA ALA A 92 11.19 -10.07 10.75
C ALA A 92 12.70 -10.25 10.60
N PRO A 93 13.28 -9.88 9.44
CA PRO A 93 14.72 -9.82 9.26
C PRO A 93 15.38 -8.90 10.29
N ALA A 94 16.57 -9.27 10.76
CA ALA A 94 17.31 -8.52 11.80
C ALA A 94 17.54 -7.04 11.45
N GLU A 95 17.52 -6.69 10.17
CA GLU A 95 17.66 -5.31 9.67
C GLU A 95 16.48 -4.42 10.04
N ILE A 96 15.27 -4.97 10.13
CA ILE A 96 14.03 -4.25 10.45
C ILE A 96 13.30 -4.83 11.68
N GLU A 97 13.87 -5.80 12.39
CA GLU A 97 13.23 -6.47 13.54
C GLU A 97 12.75 -5.48 14.60
N ALA A 98 13.58 -4.48 14.93
CA ALA A 98 13.23 -3.45 15.90
C ALA A 98 12.07 -2.57 15.41
N ASP A 99 12.09 -2.17 14.14
CA ASP A 99 11.06 -1.34 13.52
C ASP A 99 9.74 -2.12 13.36
N TRP A 100 9.82 -3.40 13.01
CA TRP A 100 8.68 -4.31 12.91
C TRP A 100 8.02 -4.54 14.28
N SER A 101 8.81 -4.72 15.34
CA SER A 101 8.29 -4.77 16.71
C SER A 101 7.64 -3.46 17.13
N ALA A 102 8.23 -2.31 16.76
CA ALA A 102 7.67 -1.00 17.05
C ALA A 102 6.28 -0.79 16.41
N LEU A 103 6.06 -1.31 15.20
CA LEU A 103 4.74 -1.31 14.57
C LEU A 103 3.71 -2.12 15.38
N ALA A 104 4.06 -3.32 15.82
CA ALA A 104 3.18 -4.13 16.65
C ALA A 104 2.86 -3.48 18.00
N ASP A 105 3.88 -2.91 18.65
CA ASP A 105 3.73 -2.22 19.93
C ASP A 105 2.88 -0.95 19.79
N GLY A 106 3.05 -0.23 18.68
CA GLY A 106 2.20 0.90 18.29
C GLY A 106 0.74 0.50 18.13
N ALA A 107 0.46 -0.57 17.38
CA ALA A 107 -0.89 -1.08 17.16
C ALA A 107 -1.54 -1.57 18.48
N GLN A 108 -0.79 -2.25 19.35
CA GLN A 108 -1.30 -2.65 20.66
C GLN A 108 -1.64 -1.42 21.51
N ARG A 109 -0.75 -0.43 21.57
CA ARG A 109 -0.98 0.77 22.37
C ARG A 109 -2.15 1.59 21.84
N LEU A 110 -2.31 1.66 20.51
CA LEU A 110 -3.49 2.26 19.89
C LEU A 110 -4.77 1.51 20.30
N SER A 111 -4.76 0.17 20.31
CA SER A 111 -5.89 -0.63 20.82
C SER A 111 -6.22 -0.31 22.27
N GLU A 112 -5.22 -0.23 23.14
CA GLU A 112 -5.39 0.10 24.56
C GLU A 112 -5.97 1.50 24.76
N THR A 113 -5.44 2.49 24.03
CA THR A 113 -5.95 3.86 24.05
C THR A 113 -7.40 3.91 23.59
N LEU A 114 -7.73 3.32 22.43
CA LEU A 114 -9.08 3.32 21.89
C LEU A 114 -10.09 2.60 22.80
N SER A 115 -9.66 1.54 23.50
CA SER A 115 -10.49 0.84 24.49
C SER A 115 -10.87 1.72 25.69
N GLY A 116 -10.06 2.75 25.97
CA GLY A 116 -10.28 3.71 27.04
C GLY A 116 -11.12 4.94 26.64
N ILE A 117 -11.46 5.09 25.35
CA ILE A 117 -12.18 6.25 24.84
C ILE A 117 -13.69 6.01 24.84
N ASP A 118 -14.41 7.01 25.34
CA ASP A 118 -15.86 7.11 25.14
C ASP A 118 -16.16 7.86 23.84
N PHE A 119 -16.51 7.13 22.78
CA PHE A 119 -16.84 7.72 21.47
C PHE A 119 -18.14 8.54 21.45
N SER A 120 -18.89 8.56 22.56
CA SER A 120 -20.04 9.46 22.72
C SER A 120 -19.64 10.84 23.27
N ASP A 121 -18.41 11.00 23.76
CA ASP A 121 -17.87 12.29 24.23
C ASP A 121 -17.50 13.17 23.02
N PRO A 122 -18.02 14.42 22.92
CA PRO A 122 -17.62 15.34 21.86
C PRO A 122 -16.12 15.69 21.84
N ASN A 123 -15.37 15.42 22.91
CA ASN A 123 -13.92 15.68 23.02
C ASN A 123 -13.06 14.43 22.77
N ALA A 124 -13.66 13.26 22.54
CA ALA A 124 -12.96 11.98 22.39
C ALA A 124 -11.80 12.03 21.38
N LEU A 125 -12.03 12.66 20.21
CA LEU A 125 -11.02 12.81 19.16
C LEU A 125 -9.83 13.66 19.61
N ALA A 126 -10.06 14.78 20.29
CA ALA A 126 -8.98 15.64 20.78
C ALA A 126 -8.13 14.94 21.85
N THR A 127 -8.75 14.11 22.69
CA THR A 127 -8.05 13.26 23.66
C THR A 127 -7.23 12.19 22.94
N LEU A 128 -7.79 11.53 21.93
CA LEU A 128 -7.08 10.52 21.12
C LEU A 128 -5.83 11.12 20.46
N GLU A 129 -5.96 12.29 19.83
CA GLU A 129 -4.84 12.97 19.16
C GLU A 129 -3.70 13.31 20.13
N GLN A 130 -4.03 13.77 21.34
CA GLN A 130 -3.04 14.09 22.37
C GLN A 130 -2.29 12.84 22.86
N GLU A 131 -3.00 11.74 23.07
CA GLU A 131 -2.42 10.46 23.51
C GLU A 131 -1.57 9.80 22.42
N LEU A 132 -1.93 9.98 21.14
CA LEU A 132 -1.22 9.39 19.99
C LEU A 132 -0.07 10.23 19.46
N THR A 133 -0.01 11.53 19.76
CA THR A 133 1.09 12.41 19.33
C THR A 133 2.50 11.84 19.59
N PRO A 134 2.85 11.36 20.81
CA PRO A 134 4.17 10.78 21.03
C PRO A 134 4.39 9.49 20.23
N LEU A 135 3.33 8.69 20.05
CA LEU A 135 3.38 7.43 19.34
C LEU A 135 3.62 7.62 17.84
N GLN A 136 3.07 8.68 17.25
CA GLN A 136 3.24 9.00 15.84
C GLN A 136 4.70 9.24 15.46
N GLN A 137 5.48 9.94 16.29
CA GLN A 137 6.90 10.19 15.98
C GLN A 137 7.74 8.92 16.01
N ASP A 138 7.50 8.07 17.01
CA ASP A 138 8.21 6.80 17.13
C ASP A 138 7.85 5.85 15.97
N LEU A 139 6.57 5.81 15.57
CA LEU A 139 6.10 4.99 14.46
C LEU A 139 6.50 5.53 13.09
N GLU A 140 6.66 6.83 12.90
CA GLU A 140 7.03 7.41 11.58
C GLU A 140 8.38 6.88 11.10
N THR A 141 9.36 6.81 12.00
CA THR A 141 10.69 6.26 11.67
C THR A 141 10.61 4.77 11.36
N ALA A 142 9.94 4.00 12.23
CA ALA A 142 9.79 2.55 12.06
C ALA A 142 9.03 2.20 10.77
N SER A 143 7.95 2.91 10.49
CA SER A 143 7.13 2.76 9.28
C SER A 143 7.97 3.04 8.05
N THR A 144 8.73 4.14 8.02
CA THR A 144 9.60 4.49 6.88
C THR A 144 10.63 3.41 6.59
N ASN A 145 11.27 2.86 7.63
CA ASN A 145 12.26 1.79 7.47
C ASN A 145 11.63 0.50 6.93
N VAL A 146 10.49 0.09 7.49
CA VAL A 146 9.75 -1.10 7.05
C VAL A 146 9.23 -0.94 5.62
N GLU A 147 8.66 0.21 5.27
CA GLU A 147 8.20 0.52 3.91
C GLU A 147 9.36 0.47 2.90
N THR A 148 10.51 1.03 3.27
CA THR A 148 11.70 1.01 2.42
C THR A 148 12.17 -0.42 2.18
N TYR A 149 12.23 -1.24 3.24
CA TYR A 149 12.60 -2.66 3.12
C TYR A 149 11.59 -3.44 2.27
N LEU A 150 10.29 -3.25 2.50
CA LEU A 150 9.25 -3.90 1.72
C LEU A 150 9.32 -3.50 0.24
N ARG A 151 9.65 -2.24 -0.07
CA ARG A 151 9.83 -1.80 -1.45
C ARG A 151 11.09 -2.38 -2.10
N ASP A 152 12.23 -2.22 -1.44
CA ASP A 152 13.54 -2.49 -2.03
C ASP A 152 13.88 -3.99 -2.04
N ASP A 153 13.55 -4.71 -0.95
CA ASP A 153 13.84 -6.13 -0.79
C ASP A 153 12.66 -7.03 -1.17
N CYS A 154 11.43 -6.64 -0.85
CA CYS A 154 10.25 -7.45 -1.17
C CYS A 154 9.59 -7.09 -2.52
N GLY A 155 9.87 -5.89 -3.08
CA GLY A 155 9.17 -5.40 -4.26
C GLY A 155 7.70 -5.01 -4.01
N ILE A 156 7.33 -4.78 -2.75
CA ILE A 156 5.97 -4.42 -2.33
C ILE A 156 5.92 -2.92 -2.09
N ASP A 157 5.09 -2.21 -2.87
CA ASP A 157 4.85 -0.79 -2.61
C ASP A 157 3.70 -0.63 -1.62
N VAL A 158 4.05 -0.23 -0.40
CA VAL A 158 3.14 -0.08 0.74
C VAL A 158 2.53 1.32 0.79
N SER A 159 2.50 2.05 -0.33
CA SER A 159 1.90 3.38 -0.35
C SER A 159 0.44 3.26 0.08
N ALA A 160 0.20 3.57 1.36
CA ALA A 160 -1.12 3.72 1.95
C ALA A 160 -1.95 4.50 0.95
N GLY A 161 -3.03 3.86 0.48
CA GLY A 161 -3.76 4.23 -0.74
C GLY A 161 -3.70 5.72 -1.04
N SER A 162 -3.22 6.06 -2.22
CA SER A 162 -3.10 7.42 -2.71
C SER A 162 -4.42 8.19 -2.56
N ALA A 163 -4.58 8.85 -1.40
CA ALA A 163 -5.32 10.07 -1.26
C ALA A 163 -4.60 11.09 -2.16
N THR A 164 -4.96 11.09 -3.43
CA THR A 164 -4.55 12.12 -4.37
C THR A 164 -5.09 13.44 -3.83
N PRO A 165 -4.26 14.41 -3.41
CA PRO A 165 -4.72 15.78 -3.29
C PRO A 165 -4.79 16.31 -4.72
N GLY A 166 -5.98 16.25 -5.32
CA GLY A 166 -6.22 16.86 -6.62
C GLY A 166 -5.98 18.37 -6.53
N GLY A 167 -4.85 18.81 -7.08
CA GLY A 167 -4.52 20.22 -7.28
C GLY A 167 -5.21 20.85 -8.48
#